data_AF-A0A517MZZ3-F1
#
_entry.id   AF-A0A517MZZ3-F1
#
_cell.length_a   1.000
_cell.length_b   1.000
_cell.length_c   1.000
_cell.angle_alpha   90.00
_cell.angle_beta   90.00
_cell.angle_gamma   90.00
#
_symmetry.space_group_name_H-M   'P 1'
#
loop_
_entity.id
_entity.type
_entity.pdbx_description
1 polymer ?
#
loop_
_entity_poly.entity_id
_entity_poly.type
_entity_poly.pdbx_seq_one_letter_code
_entity_poly.pdbx_strand_id
1 'polypeptide(L)'
;MRTLISVLTISTLLIAADSALQDDDGPPPSFLKPGNDYILRFAGKSPFKQTEGIPLDPYDNKGPNTARITSASITYFVSIFTVVELWGDSWVTVEHPKSIKDAFKWNFKRLAIAALTAETIAKLEATEDGQAHLVRLRKQASVEIETDRTWVNLNQIVAIAKPPTEPQDFKLNTKVQARD
;
A
#
# COMPACT_ATOMS: atom_id res chain seq x y z
N MET A 1 50.07 47.11 19.98
CA MET A 1 49.92 46.92 21.44
C MET A 1 48.77 47.81 21.92
N ARG A 2 47.60 47.22 22.22
CA ARG A 2 46.56 47.66 23.18
C ARG A 2 45.24 46.94 22.89
N THR A 3 44.94 46.00 23.78
CA THR A 3 43.66 45.37 24.10
C THR A 3 42.62 46.43 24.54
N LEU A 4 41.32 46.15 24.36
CA LEU A 4 40.18 46.54 25.22
C LEU A 4 38.87 46.04 24.56
N ILE A 5 38.37 44.86 24.96
CA ILE A 5 37.30 44.60 25.96
C ILE A 5 35.89 44.96 25.46
N SER A 6 35.08 43.90 25.31
CA SER A 6 33.64 43.86 25.06
C SER A 6 32.82 44.58 26.13
N VAL A 7 31.72 45.22 25.75
CA VAL A 7 30.49 45.25 26.56
C VAL A 7 29.29 45.01 25.65
N LEU A 8 28.55 43.97 26.02
CA LEU A 8 27.36 43.43 25.39
C LEU A 8 26.14 44.12 26.04
N THR A 9 25.21 44.66 25.25
CA THR A 9 23.87 45.02 25.73
C THR A 9 22.87 44.76 24.61
N ILE A 10 22.18 43.62 24.70
CA ILE A 10 21.08 43.24 23.82
C ILE A 10 19.80 43.56 24.59
N SER A 11 19.06 44.57 24.12
CA SER A 11 17.70 44.84 24.57
C SER A 11 16.76 43.84 23.93
N THR A 12 16.17 42.98 24.75
CA THR A 12 15.11 42.03 24.38
C THR A 12 13.83 42.78 24.02
N LEU A 13 13.37 42.62 22.79
CA LEU A 13 11.99 42.93 22.41
C LEU A 13 11.23 41.60 22.31
N LEU A 14 10.39 41.35 23.31
CA LEU A 14 9.40 40.27 23.31
C LEU A 14 8.35 40.59 22.25
N ILE A 15 8.28 39.79 21.19
CA ILE A 15 7.08 39.68 20.35
C ILE A 15 6.48 38.32 20.68
N ALA A 16 5.34 38.35 21.38
CA ALA A 16 4.48 37.20 21.59
C ALA A 16 3.87 36.81 20.25
N ALA A 17 4.24 35.64 19.75
CA ALA A 17 3.49 34.94 18.73
C ALA A 17 2.59 33.92 19.45
N ASP A 18 1.31 34.26 19.50
CA ASP A 18 0.23 33.33 19.79
C ASP A 18 0.04 32.43 18.54
N SER A 19 -0.38 31.18 18.76
CA SER A 19 -0.56 30.07 17.80
C SER A 19 0.60 29.08 17.67
N ALA A 20 0.54 28.00 18.45
CA ALA A 20 0.55 26.66 17.89
C ALA A 20 -0.13 25.72 18.88
N LEU A 21 -1.22 25.09 18.43
CA LEU A 21 -1.78 23.89 19.04
C LEU A 21 -0.61 22.92 19.26
N GLN A 22 -0.30 22.65 20.53
CA GLN A 22 0.48 21.46 20.88
C GLN A 22 -0.43 20.26 20.59
N ASP A 23 -0.38 19.77 19.37
CA ASP A 23 -0.69 18.37 19.14
C ASP A 23 0.47 17.58 19.75
N ASP A 24 0.10 16.70 20.68
CA ASP A 24 0.94 15.71 21.33
C ASP A 24 1.39 14.69 20.29
N ASP A 25 2.34 15.13 19.46
CA ASP A 25 3.11 14.32 18.54
C ASP A 25 4.27 13.69 19.34
N GLY A 26 4.04 12.46 19.84
CA GLY A 26 5.09 11.50 20.20
C GLY A 26 5.52 10.58 19.02
N PRO A 27 6.82 10.37 18.75
CA PRO A 27 7.44 10.09 17.44
C PRO A 27 6.79 8.98 16.58
N PRO A 28 6.92 9.05 15.23
CA PRO A 28 6.25 8.11 14.35
C PRO A 28 6.90 6.73 14.56
N PRO A 29 6.19 5.63 14.24
CA PRO A 29 6.76 4.30 14.40
C PRO A 29 8.08 4.22 13.63
N SER A 30 9.20 4.04 14.34
CA SER A 30 10.57 4.12 13.80
C SER A 30 10.87 3.17 12.62
N PHE A 31 9.95 2.26 12.33
CA PHE A 31 10.05 1.29 11.25
C PHE A 31 9.50 1.78 9.90
N LEU A 32 8.62 2.81 9.88
CA LEU A 32 8.11 3.40 8.64
C LEU A 32 9.17 4.32 8.05
N LYS A 33 9.42 4.19 6.74
CA LYS A 33 10.39 5.02 6.04
C LYS A 33 9.83 5.48 4.70
N PRO A 34 9.96 6.78 4.37
CA PRO A 34 9.70 7.29 3.03
C PRO A 34 10.40 6.46 1.94
N GLY A 35 9.71 6.25 0.82
CA GLY A 35 10.16 5.46 -0.33
C GLY A 35 9.95 3.95 -0.20
N ASN A 36 9.53 3.45 0.97
CA ASN A 36 9.33 2.01 1.17
C ASN A 36 7.86 1.60 1.07
N ASP A 37 7.66 0.32 0.73
CA ASP A 37 6.35 -0.30 0.66
C ASP A 37 5.95 -0.97 1.97
N TYR A 38 4.66 -0.85 2.28
CA TYR A 38 4.05 -1.48 3.43
C TYR A 38 2.66 -2.01 3.08
N ILE A 39 2.33 -3.16 3.65
CA ILE A 39 0.98 -3.68 3.71
C ILE A 39 0.28 -2.99 4.89
N LEU A 40 -0.80 -2.28 4.61
CA LEU A 40 -1.61 -1.60 5.62
C LEU A 40 -2.95 -2.32 5.77
N ARG A 41 -3.31 -2.66 7.01
CA ARG A 41 -4.62 -3.24 7.35
C ARG A 41 -5.41 -2.26 8.19
N PHE A 42 -6.55 -1.80 7.67
CA PHE A 42 -7.42 -0.83 8.34
C PHE A 42 -8.34 -1.51 9.35
N ALA A 43 -8.65 -0.83 10.44
CA ALA A 43 -9.73 -1.19 11.35
C ALA A 43 -11.08 -1.04 10.61
N GLY A 44 -11.84 -2.12 10.46
CA GLY A 44 -13.16 -2.07 9.83
C GLY A 44 -13.12 -1.93 8.30
N LYS A 45 -13.90 -0.99 7.75
CA LYS A 45 -14.03 -0.79 6.29
C LYS A 45 -12.85 0.02 5.77
N SER A 46 -11.99 -0.61 4.98
CA SER A 46 -10.91 0.10 4.29
C SER A 46 -11.47 1.09 3.26
N PRO A 47 -10.99 2.35 3.22
CA PRO A 47 -11.36 3.30 2.17
C PRO A 47 -10.82 2.89 0.80
N PHE A 48 -9.82 1.99 0.76
CA PHE A 48 -9.21 1.48 -0.47
C PHE A 48 -9.81 0.13 -0.88
N LYS A 49 -11.11 -0.05 -0.66
CA LYS A 49 -11.86 -1.27 -1.01
C LYS A 49 -13.18 -0.93 -1.68
N GLN A 50 -13.42 -1.52 -2.85
CA GLN A 50 -14.68 -1.40 -3.60
C GLN A 50 -15.15 -2.78 -4.05
N THR A 51 -16.43 -3.09 -3.85
CA THR A 51 -17.05 -4.32 -4.36
C THR A 51 -18.10 -3.94 -5.39
N GLU A 52 -18.00 -4.50 -6.59
CA GLU A 52 -18.97 -4.32 -7.68
C GLU A 52 -19.71 -5.64 -7.95
N GLY A 53 -21.03 -5.57 -8.08
CA GLY A 53 -21.85 -6.70 -8.52
C GLY A 53 -21.85 -6.80 -10.03
N ILE A 54 -21.74 -8.02 -10.55
CA ILE A 54 -21.82 -8.32 -11.98
C ILE A 54 -23.06 -9.18 -12.19
N PRO A 55 -24.07 -8.70 -12.92
CA PRO A 55 -25.18 -9.55 -13.33
C PRO A 55 -24.61 -10.63 -14.26
N LEU A 56 -24.95 -11.88 -14.00
CA LEU A 56 -24.61 -12.97 -14.90
C LEU A 56 -25.85 -13.33 -15.69
N ASP A 57 -25.68 -13.49 -17.01
CA ASP A 57 -26.72 -14.11 -17.80
C ASP A 57 -26.98 -15.50 -17.23
N PRO A 58 -28.25 -15.83 -16.93
CA PRO A 58 -28.57 -17.12 -16.36
C PRO A 58 -28.12 -18.23 -17.30
N TYR A 59 -27.10 -18.98 -16.90
CA TYR A 59 -26.64 -20.13 -17.64
C TYR A 59 -27.71 -21.22 -17.57
N ASP A 60 -28.34 -21.56 -18.70
CA ASP A 60 -29.42 -22.54 -18.80
C ASP A 60 -28.83 -23.96 -18.81
N ASN A 61 -28.22 -24.38 -17.68
CA ASN A 61 -27.84 -25.77 -17.49
C ASN A 61 -29.10 -26.59 -17.23
N LYS A 62 -29.59 -27.27 -18.26
CA LYS A 62 -30.71 -28.23 -18.23
C LYS A 62 -30.39 -29.52 -17.45
N GLY A 63 -29.74 -29.40 -16.30
CA GLY A 63 -29.46 -30.50 -15.37
C GLY A 63 -30.40 -30.40 -14.17
N PRO A 64 -30.97 -31.50 -13.67
CA PRO A 64 -32.02 -31.49 -12.65
C PRO A 64 -31.58 -31.02 -11.24
N ASN A 65 -30.38 -30.46 -11.05
CA ASN A 65 -29.85 -30.08 -9.72
C ASN A 65 -28.78 -28.96 -9.72
N THR A 66 -28.71 -28.12 -10.75
CA THR A 66 -27.74 -27.01 -10.78
C THR A 66 -28.37 -25.69 -10.34
N ALA A 67 -27.98 -25.19 -9.16
CA ALA A 67 -28.39 -23.88 -8.66
C ALA A 67 -28.06 -22.77 -9.69
N ARG A 68 -29.04 -21.90 -9.95
CA ARG A 68 -28.91 -20.83 -10.95
C ARG A 68 -28.08 -19.69 -10.38
N ILE A 69 -26.82 -19.59 -10.80
CA ILE A 69 -25.98 -18.44 -10.48
C ILE A 69 -26.48 -17.26 -11.31
N THR A 70 -26.97 -16.22 -10.63
CA THR A 70 -27.57 -15.02 -11.28
C THR A 70 -26.76 -13.76 -11.07
N SER A 71 -25.75 -13.79 -10.20
CA SER A 71 -24.84 -12.67 -9.99
C SER A 71 -23.48 -13.15 -9.48
N ALA A 72 -22.44 -12.38 -9.81
CA ALA A 72 -21.11 -12.48 -9.23
C ALA A 72 -20.73 -11.14 -8.58
N SER A 73 -19.66 -11.12 -7.78
CA SER A 73 -19.09 -9.86 -7.31
C SER A 73 -17.59 -9.85 -7.48
N ILE A 74 -17.04 -8.69 -7.82
CA ILE A 74 -15.61 -8.44 -7.85
C ILE A 74 -15.28 -7.46 -6.74
N THR A 75 -14.32 -7.81 -5.89
CA THR A 75 -13.80 -6.92 -4.85
C THR A 75 -12.41 -6.44 -5.25
N TYR A 76 -12.28 -5.15 -5.47
CA TYR A 76 -11.03 -4.44 -5.65
C TYR A 76 -10.54 -3.97 -4.28
N PHE A 77 -9.27 -4.23 -3.96
CA PHE A 77 -8.69 -3.85 -2.67
C PHE A 77 -7.21 -3.53 -2.82
N VAL A 78 -6.81 -2.31 -2.47
CA VAL A 78 -5.38 -1.93 -2.39
C VAL A 78 -4.89 -2.32 -1.01
N SER A 79 -3.89 -3.20 -0.96
CA SER A 79 -3.33 -3.70 0.29
C SER A 79 -1.92 -3.20 0.55
N ILE A 80 -1.18 -2.86 -0.51
CA ILE A 80 0.21 -2.39 -0.43
C ILE A 80 0.25 -0.92 -0.83
N PHE A 81 0.99 -0.15 -0.06
CA PHE A 81 1.10 1.29 -0.17
C PHE A 81 2.58 1.69 -0.12
N THR A 82 2.97 2.66 -0.94
CA THR A 82 4.29 3.26 -0.82
C THR A 82 4.19 4.46 0.09
N VAL A 83 4.97 4.48 1.16
CA VAL A 83 5.04 5.64 2.05
C VAL A 83 5.82 6.73 1.34
N VAL A 84 5.21 7.89 1.15
CA VAL A 84 5.83 9.05 0.50
C VAL A 84 6.44 9.97 1.54
N GLU A 85 5.70 10.26 2.61
CA GLU A 85 6.10 11.24 3.62
C GLU A 85 5.42 10.91 4.95
N LEU A 86 6.12 11.18 6.06
CA LEU A 86 5.59 11.05 7.42
C LEU A 86 5.31 12.46 7.97
N TRP A 87 4.15 12.65 8.59
CA TRP A 87 3.75 13.93 9.19
C TRP A 87 3.25 13.72 10.60
N GLY A 88 3.92 14.40 11.54
CA GLY A 88 3.76 14.10 12.95
C GLY A 88 3.86 12.60 13.17
N ASP A 89 3.02 12.09 14.07
CA ASP A 89 3.21 10.72 14.53
C ASP A 89 2.11 9.76 14.15
N SER A 90 0.98 10.33 13.76
CA SER A 90 -0.19 9.57 13.39
C SER A 90 -0.56 9.74 11.93
N TRP A 91 0.15 10.53 11.12
CA TRP A 91 -0.21 10.74 9.72
C TRP A 91 0.91 10.36 8.76
N VAL A 92 0.51 9.71 7.67
CA VAL A 92 1.41 9.32 6.59
C VAL A 92 0.76 9.61 5.25
N THR A 93 1.51 10.20 4.32
CA THR A 93 1.10 10.24 2.92
C THR A 93 1.49 8.92 2.26
N VAL A 94 0.51 8.26 1.66
CA VAL A 94 0.71 7.02 0.92
C VAL A 94 0.37 7.19 -0.55
N GLU A 95 1.17 6.57 -1.41
CA GLU A 95 0.89 6.42 -2.83
C GLU A 95 0.12 5.12 -3.08
N HIS A 96 -0.89 5.20 -3.94
CA HIS A 96 -1.78 4.11 -4.31
C HIS A 96 -2.26 4.31 -5.77
N PRO A 97 -2.90 3.33 -6.44
CA PRO A 97 -3.39 3.55 -7.79
C PRO A 97 -4.53 4.58 -7.77
N LYS A 98 -4.57 5.44 -8.79
CA LYS A 98 -5.59 6.47 -8.93
C LYS A 98 -6.99 5.87 -9.11
N SER A 99 -7.07 4.76 -9.85
CA SER A 99 -8.29 3.97 -10.00
C SER A 99 -8.25 2.74 -9.11
N ILE A 100 -9.29 2.54 -8.29
CA ILE A 100 -9.42 1.33 -7.48
C ILE A 100 -9.51 0.06 -8.32
N LYS A 101 -9.96 0.15 -9.58
CA LYS A 101 -10.05 -1.01 -10.48
C LYS A 101 -8.67 -1.58 -10.85
N ASP A 102 -7.61 -0.78 -10.72
CA ASP A 102 -6.24 -1.21 -10.92
C ASP A 102 -5.58 -1.78 -9.65
N ALA A 103 -6.31 -1.90 -8.53
CA ALA A 103 -5.80 -2.40 -7.26
C ALA A 103 -5.11 -3.77 -7.38
N PHE A 104 -5.65 -4.68 -8.20
CA PHE A 104 -5.01 -5.97 -8.46
C PHE A 104 -3.64 -5.77 -9.09
N LYS A 105 -3.56 -5.09 -10.25
CA LYS A 105 -2.31 -4.83 -10.97
C LYS A 105 -1.29 -4.14 -10.07
N TRP A 106 -1.75 -3.18 -9.26
CA TRP A 106 -0.92 -2.47 -8.30
C TRP A 106 -0.31 -3.39 -7.26
N ASN A 107 -1.13 -4.19 -6.55
CA ASN A 107 -0.62 -5.10 -5.54
C ASN A 107 0.36 -6.11 -6.14
N PHE A 108 0.05 -6.64 -7.33
CA PHE A 108 0.95 -7.53 -8.08
C PHE A 108 2.28 -6.87 -8.41
N LYS A 109 2.25 -5.64 -8.92
CA LYS A 109 3.45 -4.86 -9.21
C LYS A 109 4.31 -4.70 -7.96
N ARG A 110 3.73 -4.24 -6.84
CA ARG A 110 4.49 -3.99 -5.60
C ARG A 110 5.07 -5.29 -5.01
N LEU A 111 4.32 -6.40 -5.08
CA LEU A 111 4.84 -7.71 -4.66
C LEU A 111 5.96 -8.21 -5.56
N ALA A 112 5.84 -8.03 -6.88
CA ALA A 112 6.90 -8.39 -7.81
C ALA A 112 8.17 -7.58 -7.54
N ILE A 113 8.05 -6.27 -7.29
CA ILE A 113 9.18 -5.43 -6.89
C ILE A 113 9.80 -5.93 -5.58
N ALA A 114 9.00 -6.22 -4.56
CA ALA A 114 9.49 -6.73 -3.28
C ALA A 114 10.19 -8.09 -3.40
N ALA A 115 9.75 -8.95 -4.32
CA ALA A 115 10.35 -10.25 -4.56
C ALA A 115 11.66 -10.19 -5.37
N LEU A 116 11.92 -9.12 -6.12
CA LEU A 116 13.12 -8.94 -6.96
C LEU A 116 14.35 -8.51 -6.13
N THR A 117 14.68 -9.27 -5.09
CA THR A 117 15.91 -9.11 -4.32
C THR A 117 17.08 -9.84 -4.98
N ALA A 118 18.32 -9.45 -4.67
CA ALA A 118 19.51 -10.13 -5.21
C ALA A 118 19.55 -11.63 -4.86
N GLU A 119 19.14 -11.99 -3.64
CA GLU A 119 19.07 -13.39 -3.19
C GLU A 119 18.01 -14.17 -3.95
N THR A 120 16.79 -13.62 -4.08
CA THR A 120 15.71 -14.26 -4.82
C THR A 120 16.05 -14.43 -6.29
N ILE A 121 16.68 -13.42 -6.91
CA ILE A 121 17.14 -13.47 -8.30
C ILE A 121 18.14 -14.61 -8.49
N ALA A 122 19.18 -14.68 -7.66
CA ALA A 122 20.19 -15.74 -7.75
C ALA A 122 19.57 -17.14 -7.59
N LYS A 123 18.60 -17.30 -6.68
CA LYS A 123 17.88 -18.56 -6.47
C LYS A 123 17.04 -18.96 -7.69
N LEU A 124 16.34 -18.01 -8.30
CA LEU A 124 15.47 -18.26 -9.46
C LEU A 124 16.28 -18.48 -10.75
N GLU A 125 17.43 -17.84 -10.91
CA GLU A 125 18.28 -18.01 -12.09
C GLU A 125 18.91 -19.41 -12.18
N ALA A 126 18.98 -20.13 -11.05
CA ALA A 126 19.55 -21.47 -10.96
C ALA A 126 18.71 -22.58 -11.63
N THR A 127 17.44 -22.32 -12.00
CA THR A 127 16.56 -23.30 -12.65
C THR A 127 15.84 -22.70 -13.85
N GLU A 128 15.50 -23.52 -14.85
CA GLU A 128 14.78 -23.07 -16.06
C GLU A 128 13.39 -22.52 -15.71
N ASP A 129 12.64 -23.22 -14.84
CA ASP A 129 11.35 -22.74 -14.33
C ASP A 129 11.47 -21.42 -13.56
N GLY A 130 12.56 -21.27 -12.79
CA GLY A 130 12.85 -20.06 -12.03
C GLY A 130 13.16 -18.86 -12.93
N GLN A 131 13.88 -19.06 -14.04
CA GLN A 131 14.13 -18.03 -15.05
C GLN A 131 12.82 -17.57 -15.71
N ALA A 132 11.93 -18.49 -16.07
CA ALA A 132 10.61 -18.15 -16.60
C ALA A 132 9.77 -17.36 -15.58
N HIS A 133 9.82 -17.74 -14.30
CA HIS A 133 9.18 -17.00 -13.22
C HIS A 133 9.75 -15.58 -13.09
N LEU A 134 11.07 -15.45 -13.12
CA LEU A 134 11.75 -14.16 -13.01
C LEU A 134 11.43 -13.21 -14.18
N VAL A 135 11.24 -13.73 -15.40
CA VAL A 135 10.70 -12.94 -16.53
C VAL A 135 9.29 -12.41 -16.21
N ARG A 136 8.41 -13.24 -15.63
CA ARG A 136 7.06 -12.81 -15.22
C ARG A 136 7.10 -11.74 -14.14
N LEU A 137 7.94 -11.90 -13.12
CA LEU A 137 8.10 -10.91 -12.04
C LEU A 137 8.59 -9.57 -12.60
N ARG A 138 9.62 -9.57 -13.45
CA ARG A 138 10.11 -8.35 -14.11
C ARG A 138 9.03 -7.67 -14.93
N LYS A 139 8.25 -8.44 -15.70
CA LYS A 139 7.12 -7.92 -16.48
C LYS A 139 6.02 -7.31 -15.60
N GLN A 140 5.71 -7.93 -14.46
CA GLN A 140 4.73 -7.37 -13.51
C GLN A 140 5.24 -6.11 -12.82
N ALA A 141 6.52 -6.08 -12.43
CA ALA A 141 7.16 -4.92 -11.81
C ALA A 141 7.22 -3.70 -12.74
N SER A 142 7.34 -3.93 -14.06
CA SER A 142 7.42 -2.86 -15.06
C SER A 142 6.07 -2.29 -15.49
N VAL A 143 4.94 -2.79 -14.97
CA VAL A 143 3.62 -2.26 -15.35
C VAL A 143 3.49 -0.83 -14.88
N GLU A 144 3.19 0.09 -15.80
CA GLU A 144 2.86 1.47 -15.46
C GLU A 144 1.40 1.57 -15.00
N ILE A 145 1.18 2.24 -13.88
CA ILE A 145 -0.13 2.42 -13.26
C ILE A 145 -0.15 3.88 -12.79
N GLU A 146 -1.17 4.62 -13.20
CA GLU A 146 -1.36 5.99 -12.73
C GLU A 146 -1.64 5.98 -11.22
N THR A 147 -0.93 6.81 -10.48
CA THR A 147 -1.01 6.87 -9.02
C THR A 147 -1.65 8.16 -8.52
N ASP A 148 -2.12 8.11 -7.28
CA ASP A 148 -2.54 9.26 -6.50
C ASP A 148 -1.95 9.16 -5.09
N ARG A 149 -2.04 10.24 -4.32
CA ARG A 149 -1.49 10.34 -2.96
C ARG A 149 -2.58 10.76 -1.99
N THR A 150 -2.70 10.01 -0.90
CA THR A 150 -3.69 10.26 0.14
C THR A 150 -3.05 10.24 1.53
N TRP A 151 -3.51 11.13 2.40
CA TRP A 151 -3.17 11.12 3.81
C TRP A 151 -3.93 10.02 4.55
N VAL A 152 -3.22 9.20 5.28
CA VAL A 152 -3.77 8.12 6.10
C VAL A 152 -3.36 8.32 7.55
N ASN A 153 -4.34 8.16 8.44
CA ASN A 153 -4.09 8.16 9.87
C ASN A 153 -3.68 6.76 10.35
N LEU A 154 -2.49 6.63 10.93
CA LEU A 154 -1.93 5.39 11.46
C LEU A 154 -2.78 4.80 12.61
N ASN A 155 -3.51 5.62 13.36
CA ASN A 155 -4.40 5.14 14.43
C ASN A 155 -5.61 4.35 13.91
N GLN A 156 -5.91 4.46 12.61
CA GLN A 156 -6.95 3.65 11.95
C GLN A 156 -6.40 2.32 11.40
N ILE A 157 -5.11 2.05 11.55
CA ILE A 157 -4.44 0.87 11.03
C ILE A 157 -4.21 -0.13 12.16
N VAL A 158 -4.72 -1.35 12.00
CA VAL A 158 -4.58 -2.43 12.98
C VAL A 158 -3.30 -3.24 12.80
N ALA A 159 -2.72 -3.23 11.60
CA ALA A 159 -1.46 -3.90 11.33
C ALA A 159 -0.73 -3.25 10.16
N ILE A 160 0.59 -3.14 10.32
CA ILE A 160 1.50 -2.70 9.28
C ILE A 160 2.60 -3.76 9.13
N ALA A 161 2.87 -4.18 7.91
CA ALA A 161 3.92 -5.16 7.62
C ALA A 161 4.68 -4.77 6.35
N LYS A 162 5.91 -5.27 6.20
CA LYS A 162 6.59 -5.21 4.91
C LYS A 162 5.96 -6.24 3.95
N PRO A 163 5.92 -5.96 2.63
CA PRO A 163 5.57 -6.97 1.65
C PRO A 163 6.52 -8.18 1.73
N PRO A 164 6.02 -9.40 1.48
CA PRO A 164 6.88 -10.58 1.41
C PRO A 164 7.87 -10.46 0.25
N THR A 165 9.10 -10.93 0.48
CA THR A 165 10.17 -10.98 -0.52
C THR A 165 10.28 -12.33 -1.22
N GLU A 166 9.56 -13.33 -0.73
CA GLU A 166 9.46 -14.62 -1.39
C GLU A 166 8.47 -14.55 -2.56
N PRO A 167 8.82 -15.09 -3.75
CA PRO A 167 7.91 -15.17 -4.87
C PRO A 167 6.68 -15.98 -4.50
N GLN A 168 5.49 -15.36 -4.57
CA GLN A 168 4.24 -16.07 -4.38
C GLN A 168 3.57 -16.32 -5.71
N ASP A 169 3.16 -17.57 -5.95
CA ASP A 169 2.23 -17.89 -7.03
C ASP A 169 0.84 -17.42 -6.64
N PHE A 170 0.45 -16.29 -7.18
CA PHE A 170 -0.85 -15.73 -6.89
C PHE A 170 -1.95 -16.49 -7.63
N LYS A 171 -2.83 -17.13 -6.85
CA LYS A 171 -4.06 -17.73 -7.35
C LYS A 171 -5.21 -16.75 -7.15
N LEU A 172 -5.91 -16.42 -8.23
CA LEU A 172 -7.15 -15.64 -8.15
C LEU A 172 -8.24 -16.52 -7.53
N ASN A 173 -8.65 -16.22 -6.30
CA ASN A 173 -9.78 -16.89 -5.67
C ASN A 173 -11.09 -16.21 -6.06
N THR A 174 -11.83 -16.81 -6.98
CA THR A 174 -13.20 -16.40 -7.33
C THR A 174 -14.20 -17.10 -6.39
N LYS A 175 -14.91 -16.31 -5.58
CA LYS A 175 -16.07 -16.82 -4.80
C LYS A 175 -17.34 -16.63 -5.63
N VAL A 176 -17.99 -17.73 -5.99
CA VAL A 176 -19.29 -17.76 -6.65
C VAL A 176 -20.36 -18.01 -5.59
N GLN A 177 -21.36 -17.14 -5.47
CA GLN A 177 -22.52 -17.37 -4.61
C GLN A 177 -23.67 -17.92 -5.44
N ALA A 178 -24.14 -19.11 -5.09
CA ALA A 178 -25.43 -19.63 -5.53
C ALA A 178 -26.52 -19.12 -4.58
N ARG A 179 -27.70 -18.84 -5.12
CA ARG A 179 -28.88 -18.47 -4.32
C ARG A 179 -29.72 -19.75 -4.11
N ASP A 180 -30.11 -20.01 -2.86
CA ASP A 180 -31.06 -21.06 -2.49
C ASP A 180 -32.48 -20.74 -2.98
#